data_AF-A0A224XYP3-F1
#
_entry.id   AF-A0A224XYP3-F1
#
_cell.length_a   1.000
_cell.length_b   1.000
_cell.length_c   1.000
_cell.angle_alpha   90.00
_cell.angle_beta   90.00
_cell.angle_gamma   90.00
#
_symmetry.space_group_name_H-M   'P 1'
#
loop_
_entity.id
_entity.type
_entity.pdbx_description
1 polymer ?
#
loop_
_entity_poly.entity_id
_entity_poly.type
_entity_poly.pdbx_seq_one_letter_code
_entity_poly.pdbx_strand_id
1 'polypeptide(L)'
;VFISGELIYTFIFCWYGQKIQEACCLPSEALYGSNWIKYHKTVKYYVLIINACSNPIMLSAGGFVSITLSTFTDVCRTAYSYFSLLKALHD
;
A
#
# COMPACT_ATOMS: atom_id res chain seq x y z
N VAL A 1 -1.85 -23.53 -13.72
CA VAL A 1 -0.75 -23.91 -12.81
C VAL A 1 0.30 -22.82 -12.71
N PHE A 2 0.98 -22.42 -13.79
CA PHE A 2 1.97 -21.32 -13.74
C PHE A 2 1.35 -19.96 -13.36
N ILE A 3 0.36 -19.48 -14.12
CA ILE A 3 -0.30 -18.18 -13.86
C ILE A 3 -0.93 -18.12 -12.47
N SER A 4 -1.56 -19.21 -12.03
CA SER A 4 -2.13 -19.31 -10.68
C SER A 4 -1.07 -19.18 -9.58
N GLY A 5 0.15 -19.67 -9.80
CA GLY A 5 1.25 -19.54 -8.85
C GLY A 5 1.76 -18.09 -8.74
N GLU A 6 1.98 -17.44 -9.89
CA GLU A 6 2.42 -16.03 -9.95
C GLU A 6 1.41 -15.06 -9.33
N LEU A 7 0.11 -15.34 -9.51
CA LEU A 7 -0.96 -14.57 -8.88
C LEU A 7 -0.93 -14.68 -7.35
N ILE A 8 -0.73 -15.88 -6.80
CA ILE A 8 -0.65 -16.09 -5.35
C ILE A 8 0.59 -15.40 -4.79
N TYR A 9 1.74 -15.53 -5.47
CA TYR A 9 2.98 -14.87 -5.08
C TYR A 9 2.77 -13.35 -4.99
N THR A 10 2.32 -12.73 -6.08
CA THR A 10 2.10 -11.28 -6.14
C THR A 10 1.06 -10.81 -5.12
N PHE A 11 -0.01 -11.59 -4.92
CA PHE A 11 -1.03 -11.30 -3.90
C PHE A 11 -0.43 -11.24 -2.48
N ILE A 12 0.43 -12.18 -2.12
CA ILE A 12 1.09 -12.21 -0.81
C ILE A 12 1.97 -10.96 -0.63
N PHE A 13 2.76 -10.57 -1.65
CA PHE A 13 3.57 -9.35 -1.59
C PHE A 13 2.71 -8.09 -1.42
N CYS A 14 1.64 -7.94 -2.21
CA CYS A 14 0.72 -6.82 -2.11
C CYS A 14 0.01 -6.77 -0.74
N TRP A 15 -0.32 -7.93 -0.18
CA TRP A 15 -0.95 -8.03 1.13
C TRP A 15 -0.02 -7.55 2.26
N TYR A 16 1.22 -8.05 2.29
CA TYR A 16 2.20 -7.61 3.27
C TYR A 16 2.58 -6.13 3.09
N GLY A 17 2.71 -5.67 1.83
CA GLY A 17 2.97 -4.27 1.52
C GLY A 17 1.90 -3.34 2.07
N GLN A 18 0.62 -3.69 1.88
CA GLN A 18 -0.52 -2.96 2.45
C GLN A 18 -0.48 -2.94 3.98
N LYS A 19 -0.18 -4.07 4.63
CA LYS A 19 -0.13 -4.17 6.10
C LYS A 19 0.99 -3.32 6.70
N ILE A 20 2.15 -3.29 6.04
CA ILE A 20 3.27 -2.42 6.45
C ILE A 20 2.88 -0.95 6.29
N GLN A 21 2.25 -0.58 5.18
CA GLN A 21 1.79 0.78 4.95
C GLN A 21 0.77 1.24 6.01
N GLU A 22 -0.21 0.39 6.33
CA GLU A 22 -1.21 0.64 7.37
C GLU A 22 -0.55 0.81 8.74
N ALA A 23 0.41 -0.05 9.09
CA ALA A 23 1.16 0.04 10.35
C ALA A 23 2.02 1.31 10.45
N CYS A 24 2.51 1.86 9.34
CA CYS A 24 3.25 3.13 9.32
C CYS A 24 2.34 4.36 9.55
N CYS A 25 1.11 4.32 9.04
CA CYS A 25 0.15 5.42 9.18
C CYS A 25 -0.49 5.48 10.58
N LEU A 26 -0.73 4.34 11.21
CA LEU A 26 -1.46 4.22 12.48
C LEU A 26 -0.87 5.04 13.64
N PRO A 27 0.47 5.10 13.85
CA PRO A 27 1.08 5.96 14.87
C PRO A 27 0.84 7.46 14.62
N SER A 28 0.89 7.90 13.36
CA SER A 28 0.63 9.29 12.99
C SER A 28 -0.82 9.65 13.28
N GLU A 29 -1.79 8.82 12.87
CA GLU A 29 -3.21 9.05 13.15
C GLU A 29 -3.50 9.08 14.65
N ALA A 30 -2.95 8.13 15.42
CA ALA A 30 -3.11 8.09 16.87
C ALA A 30 -2.52 9.33 17.56
N LEU A 31 -1.37 9.81 17.07
CA LEU A 31 -0.74 11.04 17.56
C LEU A 31 -1.55 12.29 17.20
N TYR A 32 -2.09 12.37 15.98
CA TYR A 32 -2.99 13.45 15.57
C TYR A 32 -4.26 13.51 16.44
N GLY A 33 -4.82 12.35 16.81
CA GLY A 33 -5.97 12.26 17.71
C GLY A 33 -5.65 12.55 19.19
N SER A 34 -4.37 12.56 19.56
CA SER A 34 -3.94 12.90 20.92
C SER A 34 -3.90 14.42 21.15
N ASN A 35 -4.01 14.90 22.40
CA ASN A 35 -3.96 16.33 22.71
C ASN A 35 -2.51 16.87 22.73
N TRP A 36 -1.78 16.64 21.63
CA TRP A 36 -0.33 16.81 21.54
C TRP A 36 0.16 18.26 21.73
N ILE A 37 -0.75 19.22 21.53
CA ILE A 37 -0.52 20.64 21.78
C ILE A 37 -0.26 20.93 23.26
N LYS A 38 -0.81 20.13 24.17
CA LYS A 38 -0.64 20.29 25.63
C LYS A 38 0.62 19.61 26.19
N TYR A 39 1.36 18.85 25.38
CA TYR A 39 2.56 18.16 25.86
C TYR A 39 3.75 19.11 26.06
N HIS A 40 4.69 18.67 26.92
CA HIS A 40 5.97 19.34 27.15
C HIS A 40 6.78 19.45 25.85
N LYS A 41 7.63 20.48 25.72
CA LYS A 41 8.42 20.76 24.50
C LYS A 41 9.17 19.54 23.97
N THR A 42 9.75 18.73 24.86
CA THR A 42 10.50 17.52 24.52
C THR A 42 9.61 16.48 23.83
N VAL A 43 8.39 16.26 24.35
CA VAL A 43 7.43 15.29 23.80
C VAL A 43 6.91 15.76 22.46
N LYS A 44 6.69 17.07 22.28
CA LYS A 44 6.30 17.65 20.98
C LYS A 44 7.33 17.34 19.89
N TYR A 45 8.62 17.41 20.21
CA TYR A 45 9.68 17.08 19.25
C TYR A 45 9.61 15.62 18.81
N TYR A 46 9.40 14.68 19.75
CA TYR A 46 9.23 13.27 19.43
C TYR A 46 7.98 12.99 18.58
N VAL A 47 6.84 13.64 18.89
CA VAL A 47 5.62 13.51 18.08
C VAL A 47 5.84 13.98 16.65
N LEU A 48 6.59 15.07 16.48
CA LEU A 48 6.89 15.64 15.16
C LEU A 48 7.83 14.74 14.35
N ILE A 49 8.82 14.13 15.00
CA ILE A 49 9.70 13.11 14.39
C ILE A 49 8.88 11.88 13.98
N ILE A 50 8.04 11.34 14.87
CA ILE A 50 7.24 10.16 14.56
C ILE A 50 6.30 10.46 13.39
N ASN A 51 5.65 11.62 13.37
CA ASN A 51 4.81 12.02 12.24
C ASN A 51 5.60 12.14 10.93
N ALA A 52 6.82 12.68 10.97
CA ALA A 52 7.69 12.76 9.80
C ALA A 52 8.20 11.38 9.31
N CYS A 53 8.40 10.43 10.23
CA CYS A 53 8.79 9.05 9.91
C CYS A 53 7.61 8.18 9.49
N SER A 54 6.40 8.51 9.92
CA SER A 54 5.14 7.85 9.54
C SER A 54 4.65 8.22 8.14
N ASN A 55 5.42 8.99 7.37
CA ASN A 55 5.20 9.11 5.94
C ASN A 55 5.04 7.70 5.36
N PRO A 56 3.96 7.41 4.62
CA PRO A 56 3.64 6.06 4.21
C PRO A 56 4.87 5.53 3.49
N ILE A 57 5.47 4.47 4.05
CA ILE A 57 6.53 3.72 3.38
C ILE A 57 5.85 3.08 2.18
N MET A 58 5.76 3.86 1.11
CA MET A 58 5.11 3.46 -0.11
C MET A 58 6.12 2.56 -0.80
N LEU A 59 6.02 1.26 -0.51
CA LEU A 59 6.80 0.23 -1.18
C LEU A 59 6.44 0.30 -2.67
N SER A 60 7.23 1.07 -3.41
CA SER A 60 7.06 1.21 -4.84
C SER A 60 7.84 0.09 -5.53
N ALA A 61 7.18 -0.68 -6.39
CA ALA A 61 7.83 -1.61 -7.28
C ALA A 61 8.69 -0.79 -8.27
N GLY A 62 9.99 -0.67 -7.98
CA GLY A 62 10.95 0.06 -8.82
C GLY A 62 10.66 1.57 -9.00
N GLY A 63 9.80 2.18 -8.17
CA GLY A 63 9.39 3.59 -8.31
C GLY A 63 8.21 3.83 -9.27
N PHE A 64 7.64 2.78 -9.86
CA PHE A 64 6.59 2.92 -10.88
C PHE A 64 5.17 2.71 -10.33
N VAL A 65 5.00 1.78 -9.40
CA VAL A 65 3.68 1.44 -8.86
C VAL A 65 3.75 1.18 -7.36
N SER A 66 2.80 1.73 -6.61
CA SER A 66 2.64 1.41 -5.19
C SER A 66 2.18 -0.04 -5.07
N ILE A 67 2.90 -0.85 -4.28
CA ILE A 67 2.56 -2.26 -4.05
C ILE A 67 1.40 -2.30 -3.04
N THR A 68 0.19 -2.08 -3.56
CA THR A 68 -1.05 -2.13 -2.79
C THR A 68 -2.01 -3.16 -3.38
N LEU A 69 -2.97 -3.59 -2.55
CA LEU A 69 -4.00 -4.53 -2.97
C LEU A 69 -4.90 -3.95 -4.08
N SER A 70 -5.09 -2.62 -4.10
CA SER A 70 -5.83 -1.93 -5.15
C SER A 70 -5.15 -2.10 -6.51
N THR A 71 -3.84 -1.86 -6.57
CA THR A 71 -3.07 -1.98 -7.80
C THR A 71 -3.02 -3.41 -8.33
N PHE A 72 -2.94 -4.42 -7.45
CA PHE A 72 -3.06 -5.82 -7.87
C PHE A 72 -4.42 -6.11 -8.54
N THR A 73 -5.49 -5.55 -7.98
CA THR A 73 -6.85 -5.71 -8.54
C THR A 73 -6.97 -5.03 -9.91
N ASP A 74 -6.37 -3.85 -10.06
CA ASP A 74 -6.36 -3.13 -11.34
C ASP A 74 -5.55 -3.87 -12.41
N VAL A 75 -4.42 -4.46 -12.05
CA VAL A 75 -3.65 -5.34 -12.95
C VAL A 75 -4.47 -6.57 -13.36
N CYS A 76 -5.17 -7.21 -12.43
CA CYS A 76 -6.04 -8.34 -12.76
C CYS A 76 -7.19 -7.93 -13.69
N ARG A 77 -7.82 -6.77 -13.45
CA ARG A 77 -8.91 -6.24 -14.30
C ARG A 77 -8.43 -5.94 -15.71
N THR A 78 -7.29 -5.26 -15.84
CA THR A 78 -6.73 -4.93 -17.15
C THR A 78 -6.37 -6.20 -17.92
N ALA A 79 -5.73 -7.19 -17.28
CA ALA A 79 -5.45 -8.49 -17.89
C ALA A 79 -6.72 -9.20 -18.38
N TYR A 80 -7.79 -9.20 -17.58
CA TYR A 80 -9.10 -9.76 -17.98
C TYR A 80 -9.73 -8.98 -19.13
N SER A 81 -9.62 -7.66 -19.15
CA SER A 81 -10.13 -6.82 -20.23
C SER A 81 -9.42 -7.13 -21.56
N TYR A 82 -8.09 -7.26 -21.55
CA TYR A 82 -7.33 -7.70 -22.72
C TYR A 82 -7.73 -9.11 -23.17
N PHE A 83 -7.89 -10.04 -22.24
CA PHE A 83 -8.33 -11.40 -22.56
C PHE A 83 -9.72 -11.40 -23.21
N SER A 84 -10.66 -10.62 -22.67
CA SER A 84 -12.01 -10.48 -23.24
C SER A 84 -11.99 -9.87 -24.64
N LEU A 85 -11.15 -8.86 -24.87
CA LEU A 85 -10.98 -8.24 -26.19
C LEU A 85 -10.41 -9.23 -27.19
N LEU A 86 -9.36 -9.96 -26.82
CA LEU A 86 -8.76 -10.98 -27.68
C LEU A 86 -9.76 -12.09 -28.04
N LYS A 87 -10.58 -12.51 -27.07
CA LYS A 87 -11.64 -13.49 -27.32
C LYS A 87 -12.67 -12.97 -28.31
N ALA A 88 -13.11 -11.72 -28.17
CA ALA A 88 -14.07 -11.08 -29.06
C ALA A 88 -13.54 -10.79 -30.48
N LEU A 89 -12.22 -10.79 -30.68
CA LEU A 89 -11.57 -10.68 -31.99
C LEU A 89 -11.33 -12.05 -32.66
N HIS A 90 -11.34 -13.12 -31.86
CA HIS A 90 -11.15 -14.48 -32.35
C HIS A 90 -12.49 -15.17 -32.67
N ASP A 91 -13.59 -14.73 -32.05
CA ASP A 91 -14.98 -14.99 -32.49
C ASP A 91 -15.32 -14.13 -33.72
#